data_AF-A0A975LDW7-F1
#
_entry.id   AF-A0A975LDW7-F1
#
_cell.length_a   1.000
_cell.length_b   1.000
_cell.length_c   1.000
_cell.angle_alpha   90.00
_cell.angle_beta   90.00
_cell.angle_gamma   90.00
#
_symmetry.space_group_name_H-M   'P 1'
#
loop_
_entity.id
_entity.type
_entity.pdbx_description
1 polymer ?
#
loop_
_entity_poly.entity_id
_entity_poly.type
_entity_poly.pdbx_seq_one_letter_code
_entity_poly.pdbx_strand_id
1 'polypeptide(L)'
;MKIVQCVPNFSEGRDKEKIEQIVSVLKNKDKFKLVSYEADPSYNRTVVTLLGDPYAIKDAVVEMVGMTTKLIDLNHQTGEHSRMGATDVIPYIPIKDISMEECVEIAKMTAKEINEAYQIPIFLYEEAAANETRVNLAKIRKGQFEGMKDKIKLEEWHPDFGKPEIHPTAGATAVGARVPLVAFNINLDTTNMEIASKIAKSIRHSSGGFRFIKAGPAEITERGIVQVTMNITNYKKTSIYRVFETVKMEAKRYGVNVIGSEIIGLVPMEALVESLEYYLGLEGFNMEKVLETNLFD
;
A
#
# COMPACT_ATOMS: atom_id res chain seq x y z
N MET A 1 4.24 -22.39 -10.19
CA MET A 1 2.88 -21.79 -10.29
C MET A 1 3.08 -20.30 -10.09
N LYS A 2 2.48 -19.46 -10.95
CA LYS A 2 2.62 -18.01 -10.81
C LYS A 2 1.92 -17.54 -9.53
N ILE A 3 2.61 -16.74 -8.73
CA ILE A 3 2.08 -16.17 -7.50
C ILE A 3 2.19 -14.66 -7.58
N VAL A 4 1.05 -14.00 -7.40
CA VAL A 4 0.95 -12.56 -7.20
C VAL A 4 0.43 -12.29 -5.80
N GLN A 5 0.91 -11.20 -5.19
CA GLN A 5 0.24 -10.59 -4.06
C GLN A 5 -0.67 -9.48 -4.57
N CYS A 6 -1.93 -9.47 -4.14
CA CYS A 6 -2.82 -8.33 -4.37
C CYS A 6 -3.23 -7.74 -3.03
N VAL A 7 -3.15 -6.41 -2.91
CA VAL A 7 -3.39 -5.71 -1.63
C VAL A 7 -4.51 -4.68 -1.77
N PRO A 8 -5.76 -5.07 -2.07
CA PRO A 8 -6.83 -4.11 -2.30
C PRO A 8 -7.23 -3.41 -1.00
N ASN A 9 -7.70 -2.17 -1.15
CA ASN A 9 -7.96 -1.26 -0.05
C ASN A 9 -9.34 -0.66 -0.20
N PHE A 10 -10.15 -0.72 0.85
CA PHE A 10 -11.48 -0.12 0.84
C PHE A 10 -11.73 0.80 2.04
N SER A 11 -12.61 1.78 1.84
CA SER A 11 -12.85 2.91 2.74
C SER A 11 -13.87 2.61 3.84
N GLU A 12 -13.68 1.50 4.55
CA GLU A 12 -14.43 1.15 5.76
C GLU A 12 -13.46 0.47 6.74
N GLY A 13 -13.45 0.94 7.98
CA GLY A 13 -12.58 0.43 9.06
C GLY A 13 -13.27 0.36 10.42
N ARG A 14 -14.57 0.67 10.49
CA ARG A 14 -15.33 0.79 11.74
C ARG A 14 -16.48 -0.21 11.81
N ASP A 15 -17.25 -0.34 10.73
CA ASP A 15 -18.38 -1.25 10.63
C ASP A 15 -17.89 -2.67 10.30
N LYS A 16 -17.76 -3.48 11.37
CA LYS A 16 -17.29 -4.87 11.27
C LYS A 16 -18.20 -5.74 10.40
N GLU A 17 -19.50 -5.49 10.40
CA GLU A 17 -20.44 -6.30 9.61
C GLU A 17 -20.24 -6.04 8.12
N LYS A 18 -20.12 -4.78 7.70
CA LYS A 18 -19.76 -4.43 6.32
C LYS A 18 -18.42 -5.02 5.91
N ILE A 19 -17.41 -4.91 6.77
CA ILE A 19 -16.07 -5.46 6.49
C ILE A 19 -16.16 -6.97 6.25
N GLU A 20 -16.85 -7.71 7.13
CA GLU A 20 -17.00 -9.15 6.97
C GLU A 20 -17.79 -9.53 5.72
N GLN A 21 -18.85 -8.78 5.38
CA GLN A 21 -19.60 -9.01 4.15
C GLN A 21 -18.73 -8.80 2.90
N ILE A 22 -17.92 -7.73 2.86
CA ILE A 22 -17.00 -7.45 1.74
C ILE A 22 -15.94 -8.54 1.64
N VAL A 23 -15.31 -8.94 2.75
CA VAL A 23 -14.23 -9.92 2.75
C VAL A 23 -14.72 -11.36 2.53
N SER A 24 -16.00 -11.64 2.79
CA SER A 24 -16.58 -12.98 2.65
C SER A 24 -16.40 -13.58 1.25
N VAL A 25 -16.45 -12.76 0.20
CA VAL A 25 -16.27 -13.21 -1.19
C VAL A 25 -14.83 -13.63 -1.50
N LEU A 26 -13.89 -13.37 -0.59
CA LEU A 26 -12.47 -13.74 -0.72
C LEU A 26 -12.11 -14.98 0.10
N LYS A 27 -13.02 -15.48 0.95
CA LYS A 27 -12.78 -16.64 1.82
C LYS A 27 -12.99 -17.95 1.04
N ASN A 28 -12.28 -19.00 1.46
CA ASN A 28 -12.43 -20.38 0.96
C ASN A 28 -12.30 -20.53 -0.57
N LYS A 29 -11.34 -19.84 -1.19
CA LYS A 29 -11.03 -19.95 -2.61
C LYS A 29 -9.85 -20.91 -2.81
N ASP A 30 -9.92 -21.79 -3.81
CA ASP A 30 -8.94 -22.88 -3.97
C ASP A 30 -7.58 -22.41 -4.53
N LYS A 31 -7.57 -21.33 -5.31
CA LYS A 31 -6.40 -20.88 -6.08
C LYS A 31 -5.63 -19.72 -5.46
N PHE A 32 -6.13 -19.14 -4.38
CA PHE A 32 -5.44 -18.11 -3.63
C PHE A 32 -5.85 -18.11 -2.17
N LYS A 33 -5.01 -17.53 -1.33
CA LYS A 33 -5.26 -17.36 0.10
C LYS A 33 -5.57 -15.91 0.41
N LEU A 34 -6.63 -15.69 1.17
CA LEU A 34 -6.80 -14.48 1.96
C LEU A 34 -5.83 -14.56 3.15
N VAL A 35 -4.76 -13.79 3.12
CA VAL A 35 -3.69 -13.84 4.13
C VAL A 35 -4.06 -13.01 5.36
N SER A 36 -4.51 -11.77 5.15
CA SER A 36 -5.01 -10.90 6.22
C SER A 36 -6.03 -9.90 5.67
N TYR A 37 -6.83 -9.33 6.57
CA TYR A 37 -7.56 -8.09 6.34
C TYR A 37 -7.50 -7.27 7.62
N GLU A 38 -6.92 -6.09 7.53
CA GLU A 38 -6.56 -5.26 8.67
C GLU A 38 -7.36 -3.96 8.59
N ALA A 39 -8.32 -3.80 9.49
CA ALA A 39 -9.16 -2.63 9.60
C ALA A 39 -8.56 -1.63 10.58
N ASP A 40 -8.48 -0.36 10.16
CA ASP A 40 -8.04 0.76 11.00
C ASP A 40 -9.22 1.72 11.21
N PRO A 41 -9.77 1.82 12.44
CA PRO A 41 -10.90 2.70 12.75
C PRO A 41 -10.60 4.20 12.62
N SER A 42 -9.35 4.62 12.87
CA SER A 42 -8.93 6.03 12.79
C SER A 42 -8.83 6.46 11.33
N TYR A 43 -8.19 5.63 10.51
CA TYR A 43 -8.10 5.84 9.07
C TYR A 43 -9.41 5.53 8.34
N ASN A 44 -10.33 4.82 9.00
CA ASN A 44 -11.57 4.30 8.45
C ASN A 44 -11.34 3.58 7.11
N ARG A 45 -10.40 2.64 7.13
CA ARG A 45 -9.90 1.91 5.97
C ARG A 45 -9.57 0.49 6.36
N THR A 46 -9.79 -0.44 5.43
CA THR A 46 -9.32 -1.81 5.54
C THR A 46 -8.34 -2.12 4.42
N VAL A 47 -7.23 -2.76 4.79
CA VAL A 47 -6.22 -3.29 3.88
C VAL A 47 -6.41 -4.80 3.82
N VAL A 48 -6.67 -5.33 2.63
CA VAL A 48 -6.78 -6.79 2.42
C VAL A 48 -5.49 -7.29 1.78
N THR A 49 -5.01 -8.46 2.16
CA THR A 49 -3.85 -9.11 1.55
C THR A 49 -4.24 -10.46 0.98
N LEU A 50 -4.10 -10.61 -0.34
CA LEU A 50 -4.32 -11.86 -1.08
C LEU A 50 -2.99 -12.36 -1.65
N LEU A 51 -2.82 -13.68 -1.71
CA LEU A 51 -1.64 -14.32 -2.29
C LEU A 51 -2.04 -15.59 -3.04
N GLY A 52 -1.66 -15.71 -4.32
CA GLY A 52 -1.96 -16.90 -5.12
C GLY A 52 -2.01 -16.64 -6.62
N ASP A 53 -2.82 -17.44 -7.32
CA ASP A 53 -2.97 -17.36 -8.77
C ASP A 53 -3.49 -15.98 -9.22
N PRO A 54 -2.83 -15.34 -10.20
CA PRO A 54 -3.17 -13.97 -10.59
C PRO A 54 -4.57 -13.81 -11.19
N TYR A 55 -5.04 -14.79 -11.95
CA TYR A 55 -6.35 -14.70 -12.60
C TYR A 55 -7.48 -14.96 -11.61
N ALA A 56 -7.31 -15.95 -10.72
CA ALA A 56 -8.27 -16.21 -9.65
C ALA A 56 -8.41 -15.03 -8.69
N ILE A 57 -7.29 -14.36 -8.35
CA ILE A 57 -7.32 -13.12 -7.57
C ILE A 57 -8.04 -12.01 -8.34
N LYS A 58 -7.75 -11.83 -9.63
CA LYS A 58 -8.39 -10.81 -10.48
C LYS A 58 -9.92 -10.95 -10.43
N ASP A 59 -10.45 -12.14 -10.67
CA ASP A 59 -11.90 -12.40 -10.64
C ASP A 59 -12.50 -12.10 -9.26
N ALA A 60 -11.86 -12.56 -8.18
CA ALA A 60 -12.35 -12.36 -6.82
C ALA A 60 -12.28 -10.89 -6.36
N VAL A 61 -11.29 -10.13 -6.82
CA VAL A 61 -11.16 -8.71 -6.54
C VAL A 61 -12.25 -7.90 -7.25
N VAL A 62 -12.61 -8.26 -8.49
CA VAL A 62 -13.76 -7.65 -9.19
C VAL A 62 -15.07 -7.91 -8.41
N GLU A 63 -15.26 -9.14 -7.91
CA GLU A 63 -16.40 -9.49 -7.05
C GLU A 63 -16.42 -8.65 -5.75
N MET A 64 -15.27 -8.54 -5.09
CA MET A 64 -15.10 -7.72 -3.87
C MET A 64 -15.46 -6.27 -4.13
N VAL A 65 -15.00 -5.67 -5.24
CA VAL A 65 -15.33 -4.28 -5.60
C VAL A 65 -16.84 -4.10 -5.77
N GLY A 66 -17.53 -5.07 -6.37
CA GLY A 66 -18.99 -5.05 -6.47
C GLY A 66 -19.69 -5.03 -5.11
N MET A 67 -19.21 -5.83 -4.15
CA MET A 67 -19.72 -5.82 -2.78
C MET A 67 -19.42 -4.51 -2.06
N THR A 68 -18.20 -4.00 -2.19
CA THR A 68 -17.78 -2.72 -1.60
C THR A 68 -18.65 -1.56 -2.10
N THR A 69 -18.92 -1.50 -3.41
CA THR A 69 -19.77 -0.46 -4.03
C THR A 69 -21.21 -0.48 -3.54
N LYS A 70 -21.74 -1.64 -3.14
CA LYS A 70 -23.10 -1.76 -2.58
C LYS A 70 -23.17 -1.31 -1.13
N LEU A 71 -22.10 -1.52 -0.35
CA LEU A 71 -22.11 -1.35 1.10
C LEU A 71 -21.53 -0.02 1.58
N ILE A 72 -20.68 0.62 0.77
CA ILE A 72 -20.00 1.87 1.12
C ILE A 72 -20.52 3.01 0.26
N ASP A 73 -20.97 4.07 0.93
CA ASP A 73 -21.26 5.36 0.32
C ASP A 73 -20.26 6.41 0.81
N LEU A 74 -19.39 6.87 -0.09
CA LEU A 74 -18.37 7.87 0.22
C LEU A 74 -18.95 9.23 0.61
N ASN A 75 -20.20 9.55 0.28
CA ASN A 75 -20.84 10.79 0.72
C ASN A 75 -21.03 10.83 2.24
N HIS A 76 -20.95 9.68 2.92
CA HIS A 76 -21.04 9.55 4.38
C HIS A 76 -19.73 9.05 5.02
N GLN A 77 -18.73 8.70 4.21
CA GLN A 77 -17.47 8.15 4.68
C GLN A 77 -16.49 9.27 5.06
N THR A 78 -15.95 9.18 6.27
CA THR A 78 -14.88 10.06 6.76
C THR A 78 -13.81 9.26 7.49
N GLY A 79 -12.56 9.69 7.38
CA GLY A 79 -11.40 9.08 8.04
C GLY A 79 -10.16 9.94 7.83
N GLU A 80 -9.11 9.72 8.63
CA GLU A 80 -7.87 10.51 8.55
C GLU A 80 -7.06 10.19 7.28
N HIS A 81 -7.24 9.00 6.71
CA HIS A 81 -6.53 8.58 5.52
C HIS A 81 -7.19 9.11 4.24
N SER A 82 -6.40 9.73 3.37
CA SER A 82 -6.89 10.20 2.07
C SER A 82 -7.45 9.06 1.21
N ARG A 83 -8.66 9.24 0.69
CA ARG A 83 -9.36 8.28 -0.17
C ARG A 83 -10.07 8.98 -1.32
N MET A 84 -10.21 8.31 -2.46
CA MET A 84 -11.01 8.78 -3.60
C MET A 84 -12.05 7.76 -4.07
N GLY A 85 -11.99 6.52 -3.56
CA GLY A 85 -12.87 5.42 -3.94
C GLY A 85 -13.33 4.57 -2.76
N ALA A 86 -14.52 3.95 -2.87
CA ALA A 86 -15.03 3.00 -1.90
C ALA A 86 -14.10 1.78 -1.85
N THR A 87 -13.69 1.27 -3.02
CA THR A 87 -12.40 0.59 -3.18
C THR A 87 -11.41 1.61 -3.74
N ASP A 88 -10.42 1.98 -2.94
CA ASP A 88 -9.57 3.13 -3.20
C ASP A 88 -8.34 2.78 -4.06
N VAL A 89 -7.68 1.65 -3.77
CA VAL A 89 -6.55 1.16 -4.58
C VAL A 89 -6.46 -0.36 -4.62
N ILE A 90 -6.02 -0.90 -5.76
CA ILE A 90 -5.82 -2.33 -6.03
C ILE A 90 -4.43 -2.52 -6.69
N PRO A 91 -3.37 -2.76 -5.91
CA PRO A 91 -2.05 -3.10 -6.42
C PRO A 91 -1.90 -4.61 -6.65
N TYR A 92 -1.21 -4.97 -7.73
CA TYR A 92 -0.64 -6.29 -7.98
C TYR A 92 0.88 -6.24 -7.82
N ILE A 93 1.43 -7.21 -7.09
CA ILE A 93 2.86 -7.27 -6.77
C ILE A 93 3.38 -8.66 -7.19
N PRO A 94 4.42 -8.73 -8.04
CA PRO A 94 5.00 -10.01 -8.46
C PRO A 94 5.70 -10.69 -7.27
N ILE A 95 5.43 -11.99 -7.06
CA ILE A 95 6.02 -12.78 -5.96
C ILE A 95 6.83 -13.97 -6.48
N LYS A 96 6.22 -14.87 -7.27
CA LYS A 96 6.90 -16.07 -7.81
C LYS A 96 6.49 -16.32 -9.26
N ASP A 97 7.45 -16.63 -10.12
CA ASP A 97 7.28 -17.02 -11.54
C ASP A 97 6.42 -16.07 -12.38
N ILE A 98 6.31 -14.80 -12.00
CA ILE A 98 5.51 -13.78 -12.69
C ILE A 98 6.29 -12.50 -12.84
N SER A 99 6.27 -11.92 -14.05
CA SER A 99 6.96 -10.67 -14.32
C SER A 99 6.14 -9.43 -13.90
N MET A 100 6.79 -8.27 -13.90
CA MET A 100 6.08 -7.00 -13.67
C MET A 100 5.09 -6.72 -14.80
N GLU A 101 5.49 -6.96 -16.04
CA GLU A 101 4.67 -6.77 -17.23
C GLU A 101 3.40 -7.61 -17.16
N GLU A 102 3.51 -8.86 -16.69
CA GLU A 102 2.34 -9.72 -16.49
C GLU A 102 1.41 -9.16 -15.39
N CYS A 103 1.96 -8.63 -14.29
CA CYS A 103 1.16 -7.95 -13.27
C CYS A 103 0.47 -6.69 -13.81
N VAL A 104 1.12 -5.94 -14.71
CA VAL A 104 0.53 -4.79 -15.39
C VAL A 104 -0.65 -5.22 -16.27
N GLU A 105 -0.53 -6.31 -17.01
CA GLU A 105 -1.63 -6.84 -17.83
C GLU A 105 -2.81 -7.30 -16.96
N ILE A 106 -2.54 -7.98 -15.84
CA ILE A 106 -3.59 -8.34 -14.86
C ILE A 106 -4.26 -7.09 -14.26
N ALA A 107 -3.49 -6.06 -13.94
CA ALA A 107 -4.01 -4.79 -13.43
C ALA A 107 -4.95 -4.12 -14.47
N LYS A 108 -4.56 -4.08 -15.74
CA LYS A 108 -5.39 -3.55 -16.84
C LYS A 108 -6.67 -4.36 -17.05
N MET A 109 -6.58 -5.69 -17.01
CA MET A 109 -7.76 -6.57 -17.09
C MET A 109 -8.73 -6.31 -15.94
N THR A 110 -8.21 -6.24 -14.70
CA THR A 110 -8.99 -5.91 -13.51
C THR A 110 -9.68 -4.55 -13.65
N ALA A 111 -8.93 -3.53 -14.07
CA ALA A 111 -9.42 -2.17 -14.26
C ALA A 111 -10.58 -2.12 -15.26
N LYS A 112 -10.39 -2.73 -16.43
CA LYS A 112 -11.40 -2.79 -17.48
C LYS A 112 -12.68 -3.46 -16.98
N GLU A 113 -12.57 -4.61 -16.31
CA GLU A 113 -13.72 -5.38 -15.86
C GLU A 113 -14.49 -4.69 -14.72
N ILE A 114 -13.80 -4.03 -13.79
CA ILE A 114 -14.45 -3.19 -12.77
C ILE A 114 -15.26 -2.08 -13.43
N ASN A 115 -14.68 -1.40 -14.42
CA ASN A 115 -15.37 -0.32 -15.11
C ASN A 115 -16.61 -0.82 -15.87
N GLU A 116 -16.48 -1.90 -16.63
CA GLU A 116 -17.58 -2.49 -17.39
C GLU A 116 -18.73 -2.95 -16.48
N ALA A 117 -18.40 -3.60 -15.36
CA ALA A 117 -19.40 -4.15 -14.44
C ALA A 117 -20.08 -3.10 -13.55
N TYR A 118 -19.34 -2.08 -13.08
CA TYR A 118 -19.82 -1.18 -12.02
C TYR A 118 -19.77 0.31 -12.38
N GLN A 119 -19.32 0.66 -13.60
CA GLN A 119 -19.24 2.04 -14.08
C GLN A 119 -18.39 2.96 -13.18
N ILE A 120 -17.42 2.39 -12.46
CA ILE A 120 -16.46 3.13 -11.64
C ILE A 120 -15.32 3.59 -12.56
N PRO A 121 -14.96 4.89 -12.60
CA PRO A 121 -13.80 5.34 -13.35
C PRO A 121 -12.51 4.82 -12.70
N ILE A 122 -11.59 4.34 -13.54
CA ILE A 122 -10.34 3.72 -13.09
C ILE A 122 -9.13 4.52 -13.55
N PHE A 123 -8.20 4.72 -12.62
CA PHE A 123 -6.87 5.25 -12.89
C PHE A 123 -5.83 4.13 -12.80
N LEU A 124 -5.03 3.94 -13.84
CA LEU A 124 -3.86 3.10 -13.78
C LEU A 124 -2.69 3.85 -13.14
N TYR A 125 -1.95 3.19 -12.25
CA TYR A 125 -0.88 3.84 -11.48
C TYR A 125 0.38 2.96 -11.32
N GLU A 126 1.47 3.57 -10.83
CA GLU A 126 2.83 2.97 -10.75
C GLU A 126 3.24 2.37 -12.10
N GLU A 127 3.68 1.11 -12.17
CA GLU A 127 4.18 0.48 -13.40
C GLU A 127 3.06 0.28 -14.45
N ALA A 128 1.79 0.37 -14.05
CA ALA A 128 0.66 0.31 -14.97
C ALA A 128 0.24 1.70 -15.52
N ALA A 129 0.82 2.78 -15.00
CA ALA A 129 0.41 4.14 -15.35
C ALA A 129 0.56 4.43 -16.85
N ALA A 130 -0.47 5.01 -17.47
CA ALA A 130 -0.42 5.41 -18.87
C ALA A 130 0.49 6.63 -19.12
N ASN A 131 0.84 7.39 -18.08
CA ASN A 131 1.70 8.55 -18.15
C ASN A 131 2.40 8.84 -16.80
N GLU A 132 3.45 9.66 -16.84
CA GLU A 132 4.29 9.96 -15.69
C GLU A 132 3.55 10.65 -14.53
N THR A 133 2.49 11.41 -14.82
CA THR A 133 1.76 12.14 -13.78
C THR A 133 0.94 11.21 -12.88
N ARG A 134 0.60 10.02 -13.38
CA ARG A 134 -0.18 8.97 -12.69
C ARG A 134 0.66 7.95 -11.93
N VAL A 135 1.97 7.89 -12.15
CA VAL A 135 2.84 6.94 -11.44
C VAL A 135 2.66 7.05 -9.91
N ASN A 136 2.61 8.26 -9.38
CA ASN A 136 2.44 8.49 -7.95
C ASN A 136 0.97 8.58 -7.54
N LEU A 137 0.48 7.57 -6.82
CA LEU A 137 -0.88 7.52 -6.26
C LEU A 137 -1.29 8.77 -5.47
N ALA A 138 -0.37 9.40 -4.75
CA ALA A 138 -0.67 10.61 -3.98
C ALA A 138 -1.04 11.80 -4.88
N LYS A 139 -0.49 11.86 -6.11
CA LYS A 139 -0.90 12.86 -7.10
C LYS A 139 -2.31 12.57 -7.61
N ILE A 140 -2.66 11.30 -7.86
CA ILE A 140 -4.02 10.90 -8.27
C ILE A 140 -5.02 11.22 -7.16
N ARG A 141 -4.74 10.83 -5.91
CA ARG A 141 -5.62 11.06 -4.75
C ARG A 141 -5.69 12.50 -4.26
N LYS A 142 -4.86 13.41 -4.79
CA LYS A 142 -4.89 14.83 -4.37
C LYS A 142 -6.28 15.41 -4.64
N GLY A 143 -6.91 15.91 -3.58
CA GLY A 143 -8.30 16.39 -3.59
C GLY A 143 -9.30 15.39 -3.00
N GLN A 144 -8.90 14.14 -2.76
CA GLN A 144 -9.75 13.06 -2.21
C GLN A 144 -11.02 12.84 -3.05
N PHE A 145 -12.05 12.20 -2.49
CA PHE A 145 -13.35 12.00 -3.13
C PHE A 145 -14.02 13.33 -3.51
N GLU A 146 -13.96 14.33 -2.62
CA GLU A 146 -14.64 15.61 -2.77
C GLU A 146 -14.09 16.40 -3.96
N GLY A 147 -12.76 16.54 -4.05
CA GLY A 147 -12.09 17.25 -5.12
C GLY A 147 -11.97 16.45 -6.42
N MET A 148 -12.15 15.12 -6.37
CA MET A 148 -12.11 14.29 -7.59
C MET A 148 -13.24 14.62 -8.55
N LYS A 149 -14.41 15.06 -8.05
CA LYS A 149 -15.58 15.46 -8.84
C LYS A 149 -15.26 16.49 -9.93
N ASP A 150 -14.38 17.43 -9.62
CA ASP A 150 -13.97 18.48 -10.57
C ASP A 150 -12.66 18.12 -11.27
N LYS A 151 -11.73 17.52 -10.54
CA LYS A 151 -10.44 17.13 -11.10
C LYS A 151 -10.57 16.17 -12.27
N ILE A 152 -11.45 15.17 -12.18
CA ILE A 152 -11.62 14.14 -13.23
C ILE A 152 -12.08 14.70 -14.58
N LYS A 153 -12.65 15.91 -14.60
CA LYS A 153 -13.11 16.61 -15.82
C LYS A 153 -11.98 17.33 -16.55
N LEU A 154 -10.84 17.50 -15.91
CA LEU A 154 -9.65 18.06 -16.54
C LEU A 154 -9.06 17.01 -17.48
N GLU A 155 -8.69 17.41 -18.69
CA GLU A 155 -8.26 16.48 -19.76
C GLU A 155 -7.07 15.61 -19.31
N GLU A 156 -6.13 16.18 -18.55
CA GLU A 156 -4.98 15.43 -18.03
C GLU A 156 -5.35 14.36 -16.98
N TRP A 157 -6.54 14.48 -16.38
CA TRP A 157 -7.09 13.61 -15.33
C TRP A 157 -8.28 12.77 -15.81
N HIS A 158 -8.52 12.67 -17.12
CA HIS A 158 -9.47 11.69 -17.65
C HIS A 158 -9.06 10.26 -17.24
N PRO A 159 -9.97 9.43 -16.73
CA PRO A 159 -9.60 8.08 -16.28
C PRO A 159 -9.14 7.21 -17.45
N ASP A 160 -8.32 6.20 -17.15
CA ASP A 160 -7.85 5.23 -18.13
C ASP A 160 -9.00 4.33 -18.63
N PHE A 161 -9.98 4.07 -17.76
CA PHE A 161 -11.24 3.40 -18.10
C PHE A 161 -12.43 4.14 -17.50
N GLY A 162 -13.51 4.26 -18.28
CA GLY A 162 -14.74 4.92 -17.88
C GLY A 162 -14.85 6.37 -18.36
N LYS A 163 -15.96 7.01 -17.97
CA LYS A 163 -16.23 8.42 -18.30
C LYS A 163 -15.47 9.34 -17.33
N PRO A 164 -15.18 10.59 -17.70
CA PRO A 164 -14.57 11.58 -16.82
C PRO A 164 -15.57 12.13 -15.77
N GLU A 165 -16.21 11.22 -15.04
CA GLU A 165 -17.21 11.45 -14.02
C GLU A 165 -17.01 10.41 -12.91
N ILE A 166 -17.07 10.84 -11.65
CA ILE A 166 -16.97 9.89 -10.54
C ILE A 166 -18.25 9.06 -10.41
N HIS A 167 -18.12 7.84 -9.89
CA HIS A 167 -19.29 7.10 -9.45
C HIS A 167 -19.93 7.83 -8.25
N PRO A 168 -21.27 8.02 -8.19
CA PRO A 168 -21.93 8.87 -7.19
C PRO A 168 -21.62 8.52 -5.73
N THR A 169 -21.57 7.22 -5.41
CA THR A 169 -21.28 6.71 -4.06
C THR A 169 -19.88 6.08 -3.95
N ALA A 170 -19.44 5.32 -4.96
CA ALA A 170 -18.15 4.62 -4.95
C ALA A 170 -16.93 5.46 -5.37
N GLY A 171 -17.10 6.66 -5.93
CA GLY A 171 -15.97 7.52 -6.31
C GLY A 171 -15.18 7.01 -7.51
N ALA A 172 -13.85 6.93 -7.37
CA ALA A 172 -12.92 6.44 -8.38
C ALA A 172 -11.90 5.46 -7.78
N THR A 173 -11.44 4.48 -8.56
CA THR A 173 -10.49 3.46 -8.06
C THR A 173 -9.15 3.57 -8.79
N ALA A 174 -8.03 3.43 -8.06
CA ALA A 174 -6.72 3.23 -8.67
C ALA A 174 -6.38 1.73 -8.77
N VAL A 175 -5.92 1.26 -9.92
CA VAL A 175 -5.46 -0.12 -10.12
C VAL A 175 -4.06 -0.10 -10.71
N GLY A 176 -3.14 -0.92 -10.22
CA GLY A 176 -1.78 -0.88 -10.75
C GLY A 176 -0.92 -2.07 -10.38
N ALA A 177 0.32 -2.02 -10.84
CA ALA A 177 1.33 -3.00 -10.51
C ALA A 177 2.57 -2.30 -9.96
N ARG A 178 3.21 -2.91 -8.96
CA ARG A 178 4.39 -2.32 -8.32
C ARG A 178 5.22 -3.39 -7.64
N VAL A 179 6.49 -3.06 -7.37
CA VAL A 179 7.34 -3.88 -6.51
C VAL A 179 6.79 -3.94 -5.07
N PRO A 180 7.18 -4.97 -4.29
CA PRO A 180 6.84 -5.00 -2.87
C PRO A 180 7.37 -3.75 -2.16
N LEU A 181 6.54 -3.19 -1.30
CA LEU A 181 6.94 -2.10 -0.42
C LEU A 181 7.01 -2.62 1.00
N VAL A 182 7.88 -2.05 1.82
CA VAL A 182 7.95 -2.35 3.25
C VAL A 182 7.41 -1.15 4.01
N ALA A 183 6.30 -1.33 4.70
CA ALA A 183 5.79 -0.35 5.65
C ALA A 183 6.51 -0.57 6.98
N PHE A 184 7.28 0.43 7.41
CA PHE A 184 8.16 0.34 8.56
C PHE A 184 7.98 1.59 9.44
N ASN A 185 7.70 1.41 10.72
CA ASN A 185 7.52 2.53 11.65
C ASN A 185 8.62 2.46 12.73
N ILE A 186 9.16 3.61 13.11
CA ILE A 186 10.20 3.70 14.14
C ILE A 186 9.67 4.54 15.30
N ASN A 187 9.62 3.94 16.49
CA ASN A 187 9.10 4.54 17.71
C ASN A 187 10.16 5.43 18.36
N LEU A 188 9.79 6.68 18.64
CA LEU A 188 10.63 7.65 19.34
C LEU A 188 10.14 7.84 20.78
N ASP A 189 11.07 7.95 21.71
CA ASP A 189 10.82 8.22 23.14
C ASP A 189 10.46 9.69 23.40
N THR A 190 9.39 10.14 22.76
CA THR A 190 8.90 11.52 22.88
C THR A 190 7.45 11.61 22.42
N THR A 191 6.72 12.60 22.93
CA THR A 191 5.40 13.02 22.41
C THR A 191 5.51 14.15 21.39
N ASN A 192 6.72 14.65 21.12
CA ASN A 192 6.91 15.81 20.25
C ASN A 192 6.90 15.43 18.76
N MET A 193 5.76 15.65 18.12
CA MET A 193 5.55 15.42 16.69
C MET A 193 6.48 16.24 15.78
N GLU A 194 6.98 17.40 16.22
CA GLU A 194 7.93 18.17 15.41
C GLU A 194 9.26 17.45 15.24
N ILE A 195 9.70 16.68 16.25
CA ILE A 195 10.94 15.90 16.19
C ILE A 195 10.77 14.81 15.13
N ALA A 196 9.69 14.02 15.20
CA ALA A 196 9.38 13.01 14.18
C ALA A 196 9.25 13.63 12.78
N SER A 197 8.64 14.81 12.67
CA SER A 197 8.48 15.53 11.39
C SER A 197 9.82 15.97 10.80
N LYS A 198 10.74 16.48 11.62
CA LYS A 198 12.10 16.88 11.20
C LYS A 198 12.91 15.66 10.75
N ILE A 199 12.85 14.56 11.49
CA ILE A 199 13.53 13.30 11.13
C ILE A 199 12.93 12.70 9.84
N ALA A 200 11.60 12.67 9.71
CA ALA A 200 10.93 12.19 8.50
C ALA A 200 11.36 13.01 7.27
N LYS A 201 11.52 14.33 7.42
CA LYS A 201 12.01 15.22 6.34
C LYS A 201 13.45 14.92 5.95
N SER A 202 14.34 14.57 6.90
CA SER A 202 15.73 14.26 6.55
C SER A 202 15.89 12.93 5.82
N ILE A 203 14.98 11.96 6.02
CA ILE A 203 15.06 10.65 5.35
C ILE A 203 14.22 10.53 4.07
N ARG A 204 13.13 11.29 3.90
CA ARG A 204 12.21 11.08 2.77
C ARG A 204 12.72 11.69 1.47
N HIS A 205 12.48 10.99 0.36
CA HIS A 205 12.93 11.40 -0.97
C HIS A 205 12.43 12.79 -1.37
N SER A 206 11.17 13.11 -1.08
CA SER A 206 10.55 14.39 -1.44
C SER A 206 11.18 15.62 -0.77
N SER A 207 12.09 15.43 0.18
CA SER A 207 12.83 16.50 0.86
C SER A 207 14.35 16.36 0.68
N GLY A 208 14.80 15.55 -0.28
CA GLY A 208 16.21 15.35 -0.60
C GLY A 208 16.89 14.20 0.17
N GLY A 209 16.13 13.44 0.95
CA GLY A 209 16.62 12.25 1.66
C GLY A 209 16.82 11.04 0.74
N PHE A 210 16.69 9.84 1.30
CA PHE A 210 16.87 8.58 0.56
C PHE A 210 15.86 8.45 -0.57
N ARG A 211 16.34 8.00 -1.74
CA ARG A 211 15.44 7.54 -2.80
C ARG A 211 14.60 6.37 -2.28
N PHE A 212 13.40 6.21 -2.84
CA PHE A 212 12.46 5.15 -2.47
C PHE A 212 11.94 5.18 -1.04
N ILE A 213 12.13 6.30 -0.31
CA ILE A 213 11.54 6.51 1.02
C ILE A 213 10.45 7.58 0.96
N LYS A 214 9.26 7.20 1.40
CA LYS A 214 8.18 8.14 1.74
C LYS A 214 8.00 8.06 3.26
N ALA A 215 8.16 9.18 3.98
CA ALA A 215 8.04 9.20 5.44
C ALA A 215 7.28 10.43 5.96
N GLY A 216 6.70 10.26 7.14
CA GLY A 216 5.98 11.31 7.88
C GLY A 216 5.98 11.04 9.39
N PRO A 217 5.54 12.01 10.20
CA PRO A 217 5.29 11.80 11.61
C PRO A 217 3.93 11.13 11.82
N ALA A 218 3.82 10.29 12.84
CA ALA A 218 2.56 9.76 13.34
C ALA A 218 2.56 9.76 14.87
N GLU A 219 1.41 9.97 15.49
CA GLU A 219 1.25 9.91 16.93
C GLU A 219 0.58 8.59 17.32
N ILE A 220 1.07 7.94 18.38
CA ILE A 220 0.46 6.74 18.96
C ILE A 220 -0.04 7.12 20.35
N THR A 221 -1.23 7.73 20.38
CA THR A 221 -1.82 8.35 21.58
C THR A 221 -1.92 7.38 22.75
N GLU A 222 -2.30 6.12 22.50
CA GLU A 222 -2.44 5.08 23.53
C GLU A 222 -1.13 4.78 24.27
N ARG A 223 0.00 4.99 23.61
CA ARG A 223 1.34 4.74 24.17
C ARG A 223 2.04 6.03 24.60
N GLY A 224 1.49 7.20 24.30
CA GLY A 224 2.11 8.49 24.58
C GLY A 224 3.45 8.67 23.87
N ILE A 225 3.56 8.19 22.62
CA ILE A 225 4.78 8.28 21.81
C ILE A 225 4.49 8.78 20.40
N VAL A 226 5.53 9.24 19.71
CA VAL A 226 5.48 9.53 18.28
C VAL A 226 6.33 8.55 17.49
N GLN A 227 5.98 8.38 16.23
CA GLN A 227 6.65 7.52 15.27
C GLN A 227 7.15 8.32 14.06
N VAL A 228 8.27 7.87 13.50
CA VAL A 228 8.59 8.11 12.10
C VAL A 228 7.98 6.95 11.32
N THR A 229 6.83 7.18 10.69
CA THR A 229 6.20 6.20 9.79
C THR A 229 6.78 6.33 8.39
N MET A 230 7.06 5.21 7.73
CA MET A 230 7.57 5.23 6.37
C MET A 230 7.14 4.04 5.51
N ASN A 231 7.09 4.30 4.21
CA ASN A 231 7.06 3.28 3.17
C ASN A 231 8.41 3.27 2.45
N ILE A 232 9.10 2.13 2.51
CA ILE A 232 10.24 1.80 1.69
C ILE A 232 9.70 1.22 0.39
N THR A 233 9.61 2.03 -0.65
CA THR A 233 8.94 1.68 -1.90
C THR A 233 9.77 0.78 -2.80
N ASN A 234 11.06 0.60 -2.51
CA ASN A 234 11.92 -0.38 -3.16
C ASN A 234 13.07 -0.78 -2.23
N TYR A 235 12.87 -1.87 -1.47
CA TYR A 235 13.84 -2.34 -0.48
C TYR A 235 15.17 -2.78 -1.10
N LYS A 236 15.15 -3.30 -2.34
CA LYS A 236 16.36 -3.70 -3.08
C LYS A 236 17.29 -2.54 -3.45
N LYS A 237 16.80 -1.30 -3.36
CA LYS A 237 17.57 -0.08 -3.64
C LYS A 237 17.85 0.74 -2.39
N THR A 238 17.08 0.56 -1.33
CA THR A 238 17.30 1.23 -0.04
C THR A 238 16.88 0.28 1.07
N SER A 239 17.89 -0.26 1.76
CA SER A 239 17.73 -1.29 2.78
C SER A 239 17.11 -0.75 4.07
N ILE A 240 16.41 -1.63 4.80
CA ILE A 240 15.72 -1.30 6.05
C ILE A 240 16.73 -0.81 7.10
N TYR A 241 17.81 -1.57 7.32
CA TYR A 241 18.82 -1.24 8.33
C TYR A 241 19.40 0.17 8.15
N ARG A 242 19.63 0.59 6.89
CA ARG A 242 20.30 1.87 6.60
C ARG A 242 19.41 3.05 7.00
N VAL A 243 18.11 2.94 6.71
CA VAL A 243 17.16 3.99 7.11
C VAL A 243 16.96 3.97 8.62
N PHE A 244 16.88 2.79 9.24
CA PHE A 244 16.76 2.65 10.69
C PHE A 244 17.95 3.28 11.45
N GLU A 245 19.18 2.98 11.05
CA GLU A 245 20.38 3.58 11.65
C GLU A 245 20.45 5.09 11.42
N THR A 246 19.99 5.58 10.26
CA THR A 246 19.93 7.02 10.01
C THR A 246 18.91 7.70 10.93
N VAL A 247 17.75 7.09 11.16
CA VAL A 247 16.76 7.61 12.12
C VAL A 247 17.31 7.60 13.54
N LYS A 248 18.03 6.55 13.95
CA LYS A 248 18.71 6.52 15.26
C LYS A 248 19.73 7.64 15.39
N MET A 249 20.53 7.89 14.36
CA MET A 249 21.50 8.98 14.33
C MET A 249 20.80 10.35 14.43
N GLU A 250 19.74 10.56 13.66
CA GLU A 250 18.99 11.82 13.65
C GLU A 250 18.26 12.07 14.98
N ALA A 251 17.67 11.03 15.60
CA ALA A 251 17.01 11.12 16.90
C ALA A 251 17.98 11.58 18.01
N LYS A 252 19.23 11.09 18.00
CA LYS A 252 20.27 11.51 18.95
C LYS A 252 20.56 13.00 18.89
N ARG A 253 20.44 13.66 17.73
CA ARG A 253 20.63 15.12 17.59
C ARG A 253 19.61 15.93 18.39
N TYR A 254 18.46 15.32 18.70
CA TYR A 254 17.38 15.91 19.48
C TYR A 254 17.34 15.40 20.92
N GLY A 255 18.30 14.57 21.35
CA GLY A 255 18.30 13.96 22.68
C GLY A 255 17.19 12.93 22.89
N VAL A 256 16.63 12.37 21.81
CA VAL A 256 15.54 11.40 21.85
C VAL A 256 16.06 10.01 21.49
N ASN A 257 15.55 8.99 22.19
CA ASN A 257 15.88 7.59 21.92
C ASN A 257 14.92 6.97 20.92
N VAL A 258 15.42 6.00 20.15
CA VAL A 258 14.56 5.05 19.43
C VAL A 258 14.27 3.89 20.39
N ILE A 259 12.99 3.65 20.67
CA ILE A 259 12.54 2.64 21.67
C ILE A 259 11.96 1.39 21.02
N GLY A 260 11.96 1.33 19.69
CA GLY A 260 11.55 0.16 18.94
C GLY A 260 11.16 0.52 17.51
N SER A 261 10.76 -0.50 16.76
CA SER A 261 10.25 -0.36 15.40
C SER A 261 9.25 -1.46 15.10
N GLU A 262 8.48 -1.26 14.05
CA GLU A 262 7.40 -2.15 13.66
C GLU A 262 7.35 -2.29 12.15
N ILE A 263 7.16 -3.51 11.67
CA ILE A 263 6.79 -3.78 10.29
C ILE A 263 5.27 -3.89 10.25
N ILE A 264 4.65 -3.12 9.37
CA ILE A 264 3.19 -3.16 9.17
C ILE A 264 2.88 -4.10 8.02
N GLY A 265 2.07 -5.13 8.29
CA GLY A 265 1.74 -6.18 7.33
C GLY A 265 2.91 -7.12 7.04
N LEU A 266 3.03 -7.55 5.79
CA LEU A 266 4.04 -8.53 5.36
C LEU A 266 5.30 -7.85 4.83
N VAL A 267 6.45 -8.51 5.02
CA VAL A 267 7.75 -8.07 4.51
C VAL A 267 8.39 -9.18 3.66
N PRO A 268 9.03 -8.84 2.53
CA PRO A 268 9.85 -9.79 1.79
C PRO A 268 11.03 -10.27 2.62
N MET A 269 11.27 -11.59 2.65
CA MET A 269 12.37 -12.19 3.41
C MET A 269 13.74 -11.63 3.03
N GLU A 270 13.96 -11.36 1.74
CA GLU A 270 15.18 -10.73 1.21
C GLU A 270 15.49 -9.39 1.90
N ALA A 271 14.46 -8.58 2.20
CA ALA A 271 14.62 -7.29 2.89
C ALA A 271 15.11 -7.44 4.34
N LEU A 272 14.75 -8.56 4.99
CA LEU A 272 15.20 -8.87 6.35
C LEU A 272 16.63 -9.41 6.36
N VAL A 273 16.97 -10.27 5.40
CA VAL A 273 18.29 -10.88 5.27
C VAL A 273 19.39 -9.84 5.12
N GLU A 274 19.18 -8.80 4.30
CA GLU A 274 20.15 -7.69 4.17
C GLU A 274 20.40 -6.98 5.51
N SER A 275 19.38 -6.86 6.36
CA SER A 275 19.52 -6.24 7.67
C SER A 275 20.26 -7.15 8.64
N LEU A 276 20.01 -8.47 8.59
CA LEU A 276 20.72 -9.47 9.39
C LEU A 276 22.21 -9.53 9.02
N GLU A 277 22.52 -9.54 7.72
CA GLU A 277 23.90 -9.49 7.22
C GLU A 277 24.65 -8.29 7.79
N TYR A 278 24.04 -7.10 7.75
CA TYR A 278 24.62 -5.87 8.31
C TYR A 278 24.86 -5.96 9.82
N TYR A 279 23.86 -6.36 10.61
CA TYR A 279 23.96 -6.35 12.07
C TYR A 279 24.87 -7.44 12.64
N LEU A 280 24.96 -8.58 11.96
CA LEU A 280 25.82 -9.69 12.37
C LEU A 280 27.22 -9.64 11.76
N GLY A 281 27.45 -8.76 10.76
CA GLY A 281 28.72 -8.66 10.04
C GLY A 281 29.03 -9.92 9.24
N LEU A 282 28.02 -10.52 8.62
CA LEU A 282 28.21 -11.76 7.85
C LEU A 282 28.88 -11.46 6.52
N GLU A 283 29.86 -12.28 6.13
CA GLU A 283 30.56 -12.14 4.86
C GLU A 283 30.00 -13.12 3.81
N GLY A 284 29.58 -12.57 2.67
CA GLY A 284 29.03 -13.36 1.56
C GLY A 284 27.77 -14.14 1.95
N PHE A 285 26.93 -13.57 2.82
CA PHE A 285 25.64 -14.15 3.19
C PHE A 285 24.59 -13.73 2.17
N ASN A 286 23.75 -14.67 1.74
CA ASN A 286 22.73 -14.42 0.75
C ASN A 286 21.51 -15.33 1.01
N MET A 287 20.48 -15.15 0.20
CA MET A 287 19.23 -15.92 0.31
C MET A 287 19.44 -17.43 0.11
N GLU A 288 20.46 -17.88 -0.63
CA GLU A 288 20.74 -19.32 -0.85
C GLU A 288 21.18 -20.03 0.43
N LYS A 289 21.74 -19.27 1.39
CA LYS A 289 22.14 -19.77 2.72
C LYS A 289 20.98 -19.81 3.72
N VAL A 290 19.79 -19.35 3.36
CA VAL A 290 18.57 -19.48 4.19
C VAL A 290 17.96 -20.85 3.93
N LEU A 291 17.77 -21.67 4.97
CA LEU A 291 17.35 -23.07 4.80
C LEU A 291 16.04 -23.19 4.00
N GLU A 292 15.04 -22.38 4.35
CA GLU A 292 13.71 -22.43 3.78
C GLU A 292 13.64 -21.97 2.32
N THR A 293 14.61 -21.19 1.80
CA THR A 293 14.60 -20.77 0.39
C THR A 293 14.69 -21.96 -0.57
N ASN A 294 15.39 -23.01 -0.15
CA ASN A 294 15.54 -24.26 -0.89
C ASN A 294 14.25 -25.11 -0.94
N LEU A 295 13.17 -24.70 -0.24
CA LEU A 295 11.85 -25.33 -0.35
C LEU A 295 10.97 -24.68 -1.42
N PHE A 296 11.37 -23.50 -1.90
CA PHE A 296 10.57 -22.70 -2.83
C PHE A 296 11.03 -22.84 -4.28
N ASP A 297 11.97 -23.74 -4.58
CA ASP A 297 12.36 -24.10 -5.96
C ASP A 297 11.38 -25.10 -6.57
#